data_AF-A0A6L9SU88-F1
#
_entry.id   AF-A0A6L9SU88-F1
#
_cell.length_a   1.000
_cell.length_b   1.000
_cell.length_c   1.000
_cell.angle_alpha   90.00
_cell.angle_beta   90.00
_cell.angle_gamma   90.00
#
_symmetry.space_group_name_H-M   'P 1'
#
loop_
_entity.id
_entity.type
_entity.pdbx_description
1 polymer ?
#
loop_
_entity_poly.entity_id
_entity_poly.type
_entity_poly.pdbx_seq_one_letter_code
_entity_poly.pdbx_strand_id
1 'polypeptide(L)'
;MRKNGRTAAGSQRWKCVDCSLGATAPRTDRKHDADLRAFLDWLLSGRTQGDMGPGPRAFRKRIQWCWNIRPVIPPCAVRHHTVMADGTYMNHDWCLIIAIDGGTGEVLGLQWCEHESKAAYTALFSRIPAPDVLIT
;
A
#
# COMPACT_ATOMS: atom_id res chain seq x y z
N MET A 1 31.73 2.74 -19.36
CA MET A 1 30.63 1.91 -19.96
C MET A 1 30.03 2.65 -21.14
N ARG A 2 29.77 1.98 -22.27
CA ARG A 2 29.13 2.57 -23.47
C ARG A 2 27.81 1.89 -23.81
N LYS A 3 26.85 2.61 -24.42
CA LYS A 3 25.59 2.01 -24.90
C LYS A 3 25.89 0.94 -25.96
N ASN A 4 25.23 -0.21 -25.86
CA ASN A 4 25.44 -1.36 -26.74
C ASN A 4 24.11 -1.94 -27.25
N GLY A 5 23.26 -1.06 -27.79
CA GLY A 5 21.92 -1.42 -28.26
C GLY A 5 20.93 -1.72 -27.13
N ARG A 6 19.81 -2.34 -27.48
CA ARG A 6 18.74 -2.74 -26.55
C ARG A 6 18.51 -4.25 -26.59
N THR A 7 17.91 -4.82 -25.55
CA THR A 7 17.39 -6.19 -25.59
C THR A 7 16.12 -6.25 -26.45
N ALA A 8 15.65 -7.46 -26.79
CA ALA A 8 14.36 -7.64 -27.47
C ALA A 8 13.19 -7.03 -26.67
N ALA A 9 13.28 -7.03 -25.33
CA ALA A 9 12.35 -6.37 -24.43
C ALA A 9 12.58 -4.84 -24.28
N GLY A 10 13.45 -4.25 -25.09
CA GLY A 10 13.69 -2.80 -25.14
C GLY A 10 14.63 -2.23 -24.08
N SER A 11 15.17 -3.05 -23.18
CA SER A 11 16.08 -2.61 -22.10
C SER A 11 17.44 -2.19 -22.64
N GLN A 12 17.98 -1.07 -22.17
CA GLN A 12 19.30 -0.58 -22.58
C GLN A 12 20.40 -1.56 -22.14
N ARG A 13 21.21 -2.01 -23.09
CA ARG A 13 22.43 -2.78 -22.85
C ARG A 13 23.63 -1.84 -22.80
N TRP A 14 24.57 -2.15 -21.94
CA TRP A 14 25.82 -1.44 -21.74
C TRP A 14 26.97 -2.40 -21.98
N LYS A 15 28.09 -1.90 -22.49
CA LYS A 15 29.33 -2.66 -22.68
C LYS A 15 30.47 -1.93 -21.97
N CYS A 16 31.26 -2.66 -21.19
CA CYS A 16 32.49 -2.14 -20.60
C CYS A 16 33.47 -1.79 -21.73
N VAL A 17 34.15 -0.65 -21.60
CA VAL A 17 35.11 -0.19 -22.62
C VAL A 17 36.47 -0.88 -22.47
N ASP A 18 36.80 -1.36 -21.26
CA ASP A 18 38.10 -1.95 -20.95
C ASP A 18 38.11 -3.48 -21.13
N CYS A 19 37.07 -4.18 -20.65
CA CYS A 19 37.03 -5.65 -20.67
C CYS A 19 35.94 -6.23 -21.58
N SER A 20 35.20 -5.40 -22.32
CA SER A 20 34.12 -5.83 -23.23
C SER A 20 32.94 -6.60 -22.60
N LEU A 21 32.86 -6.73 -21.27
CA LEU A 21 31.71 -7.34 -20.59
C LEU A 21 30.42 -6.54 -20.82
N GLY A 22 29.31 -7.26 -21.01
CA GLY A 22 27.99 -6.67 -21.20
C GLY A 22 27.18 -6.65 -19.91
N ALA A 23 26.42 -5.59 -19.68
CA ALA A 23 25.43 -5.51 -18.61
C ALA A 23 24.13 -4.89 -19.11
N THR A 24 23.05 -5.12 -18.38
CA THR A 24 21.81 -4.33 -18.48
C THR A 24 21.62 -3.59 -17.17
N ALA A 25 21.04 -2.39 -17.22
CA ALA A 25 20.60 -1.67 -16.03
C ALA A 25 19.10 -1.94 -15.86
N PRO A 26 18.68 -2.93 -15.05
CA PRO A 26 17.27 -3.20 -14.86
C PRO A 26 16.58 -2.01 -14.18
N ARG A 27 15.39 -1.66 -14.68
CA ARG A 27 14.51 -0.67 -14.05
C ARG A 27 13.68 -1.35 -12.97
N THR A 28 14.30 -1.54 -11.81
CA THR A 28 13.67 -2.18 -10.64
C THR A 28 12.49 -1.38 -10.11
N ASP A 29 12.54 -0.05 -10.24
CA ASP A 29 11.45 0.89 -9.97
C ASP A 29 10.17 0.53 -10.74
N ARG A 30 10.26 0.38 -12.07
CA ARG A 30 9.12 0.03 -12.92
C ARG A 30 8.58 -1.35 -12.63
N LYS A 31 9.47 -2.27 -12.28
CA LYS A 31 9.08 -3.63 -11.90
C LYS A 31 8.29 -3.61 -10.59
N HIS A 32 8.77 -2.91 -9.57
CA HIS A 32 8.04 -2.78 -8.30
C HIS A 32 6.70 -2.05 -8.49
N ASP A 33 6.62 -1.02 -9.32
CA ASP A 33 5.34 -0.37 -9.65
C ASP A 33 4.35 -1.36 -10.29
N ALA A 34 4.80 -2.17 -11.27
CA ALA A 34 3.97 -3.19 -11.89
C ALA A 34 3.54 -4.30 -10.90
N ASP A 35 4.47 -4.76 -10.05
CA ASP A 35 4.19 -5.76 -9.03
C ASP A 35 3.18 -5.23 -7.99
N LEU A 36 3.30 -3.95 -7.57
CA LEU A 36 2.38 -3.30 -6.65
C LEU A 36 0.98 -3.13 -7.24
N ARG A 37 0.87 -2.72 -8.51
CA ARG A 37 -0.42 -2.62 -9.19
C ARG A 37 -1.11 -3.98 -9.27
N ALA A 38 -0.37 -5.03 -9.63
CA ALA A 38 -0.91 -6.38 -9.66
C ALA A 38 -1.32 -6.87 -8.27
N PHE A 39 -0.56 -6.51 -7.22
CA PHE A 39 -0.91 -6.80 -5.83
C PHE A 39 -2.22 -6.13 -5.41
N LEU A 40 -2.38 -4.82 -5.65
CA LEU A 40 -3.58 -4.07 -5.30
C LEU A 40 -4.80 -4.54 -6.09
N ASP A 41 -4.62 -4.78 -7.39
CA ASP A 41 -5.67 -5.32 -8.25
C ASP A 41 -6.15 -6.69 -7.76
N TRP A 42 -5.24 -7.59 -7.36
CA TRP A 42 -5.62 -8.84 -6.71
C TRP A 42 -6.35 -8.64 -5.37
N LEU A 43 -5.77 -7.82 -4.48
CA LEU A 43 -6.25 -7.62 -3.11
C LEU A 43 -7.65 -7.01 -3.06
N LEU A 44 -7.97 -6.11 -4.01
CA LEU A 44 -9.20 -5.33 -4.01
C LEU A 44 -10.29 -5.86 -4.95
N SER A 45 -9.99 -6.82 -5.84
CA SER A 45 -10.96 -7.30 -6.86
C SER A 45 -11.62 -8.66 -6.56
N GLY A 46 -11.27 -9.32 -5.45
CA GLY A 46 -11.79 -10.65 -5.10
C GLY A 46 -11.26 -11.80 -5.97
N ARG A 47 -10.35 -11.52 -6.90
CA ARG A 47 -9.70 -12.54 -7.74
C ARG A 47 -8.86 -13.51 -6.91
N THR A 48 -8.70 -14.72 -7.41
CA THR A 48 -7.78 -15.68 -6.84
C THR A 48 -6.35 -15.38 -7.29
N GLN A 49 -5.35 -15.91 -6.57
CA GLN A 49 -3.95 -15.81 -7.00
C GLN A 49 -3.69 -16.53 -8.33
N GLY A 50 -4.56 -17.47 -8.73
CA GLY A 50 -4.47 -18.17 -10.01
C GLY A 50 -4.80 -17.27 -11.20
N ASP A 51 -5.65 -16.27 -10.99
CA ASP A 51 -6.09 -15.33 -12.03
C ASP A 51 -5.01 -14.28 -12.37
N MET A 52 -3.92 -14.22 -11.59
CA MET A 52 -2.89 -13.17 -11.66
C MET A 52 -1.69 -13.52 -12.56
N GLY A 53 -1.85 -14.50 -13.45
CA GLY A 53 -0.88 -14.88 -14.49
C GLY A 53 -0.38 -16.32 -14.38
N PRO A 54 0.94 -16.58 -14.53
CA PRO A 54 1.46 -17.93 -14.84
C PRO A 54 1.32 -18.96 -13.69
N GLY A 55 0.80 -18.55 -12.53
CA GLY A 55 0.42 -19.46 -11.46
C GLY A 55 0.49 -18.82 -10.06
N PRO A 56 -0.29 -19.33 -9.08
CA PRO A 56 -0.40 -18.77 -7.73
C PRO A 56 0.93 -18.60 -6.99
N ARG A 57 1.81 -19.63 -7.07
CA ARG A 57 3.11 -19.62 -6.39
C ARG A 57 4.05 -18.56 -6.96
N ALA A 58 4.06 -18.40 -8.29
CA ALA A 58 4.87 -17.39 -8.95
C ALA A 58 4.39 -15.99 -8.58
N PHE A 59 3.06 -15.76 -8.61
CA PHE A 59 2.47 -14.49 -8.19
C PHE A 59 2.85 -14.14 -6.76
N ARG A 60 2.63 -15.05 -5.79
CA ARG A 60 2.97 -14.85 -4.37
C ARG A 60 4.43 -14.48 -4.15
N LYS A 61 5.35 -15.13 -4.86
CA LYS A 61 6.79 -14.80 -4.78
C LYS A 61 7.08 -13.39 -5.31
N ARG A 62 6.41 -12.94 -6.37
CA ARG A 62 6.59 -11.58 -6.93
C ARG A 62 6.09 -10.51 -5.97
N ILE A 63 4.90 -10.68 -5.39
CA ILE A 63 4.26 -9.67 -4.53
C ILE A 63 4.69 -9.72 -3.07
N GLN A 64 5.52 -10.68 -2.65
CA GLN A 64 5.87 -10.89 -1.23
C GLN A 64 6.34 -9.59 -0.55
N TRP A 65 7.13 -8.77 -1.24
CA TRP A 65 7.65 -7.53 -0.70
C TRP A 65 6.56 -6.48 -0.42
N CYS A 66 5.40 -6.56 -1.11
CA CYS A 66 4.29 -5.62 -0.93
C CYS A 66 3.68 -5.69 0.48
N TRP A 67 3.75 -6.85 1.15
CA TRP A 67 3.30 -7.00 2.54
C TRP A 67 4.12 -6.20 3.55
N ASN A 68 5.33 -5.76 3.16
CA ASN A 68 6.18 -4.93 4.00
C ASN A 68 5.95 -3.44 3.79
N ILE A 69 5.05 -3.06 2.87
CA ILE A 69 4.66 -1.66 2.70
C ILE A 69 3.97 -1.20 3.99
N ARG A 70 4.39 -0.02 4.46
CA ARG A 70 3.75 0.68 5.59
C ARG A 70 3.00 1.86 5.01
N PRO A 71 1.67 1.78 4.82
CA PRO A 71 0.92 2.93 4.37
C PRO A 71 1.03 4.04 5.41
N VAL A 72 1.27 5.26 4.94
CA VAL A 72 1.28 6.46 5.76
C VAL A 72 -0.01 7.21 5.45
N ILE A 73 -0.87 7.36 6.45
CA ILE A 73 -2.03 8.24 6.36
C ILE A 73 -1.52 9.65 6.68
N PRO A 74 -1.62 10.61 5.74
CA PRO A 74 -1.26 11.99 6.02
C PRO A 74 -2.08 12.54 7.21
N PRO A 75 -1.50 13.43 8.04
CA PRO A 75 -2.28 14.08 9.08
C PRO A 75 -3.50 14.79 8.50
N CYS A 76 -4.66 14.60 9.12
CA CYS A 76 -5.88 15.30 8.74
C CYS A 76 -5.73 16.79 9.09
N ALA A 77 -5.58 17.62 8.06
CA ALA A 77 -5.39 19.07 8.21
C ALA A 77 -6.68 19.88 8.00
N VAL A 78 -7.71 19.25 7.44
CA VAL A 78 -8.95 19.89 7.03
C VAL A 78 -10.08 19.47 7.95
N ARG A 79 -11.03 20.37 8.17
CA ARG A 79 -12.26 20.05 8.89
C ARG A 79 -13.23 19.31 7.98
N HIS A 80 -13.72 18.17 8.46
CA HIS A 80 -14.75 17.38 7.79
C HIS A 80 -16.11 17.62 8.46
N HIS A 81 -17.18 17.69 7.68
CA HIS A 81 -18.53 17.86 8.21
C HIS A 81 -18.94 16.63 9.03
N THR A 82 -18.80 15.45 8.42
CA THR A 82 -19.14 14.17 9.05
C THR A 82 -17.90 13.31 9.17
N VAL A 83 -17.61 12.84 10.38
CA VAL A 83 -16.58 11.81 10.63
C VAL A 83 -17.28 10.56 11.12
N MET A 84 -16.97 9.42 10.51
CA MET A 84 -17.42 8.11 10.97
C MET A 84 -16.22 7.35 11.53
N ALA A 85 -16.38 6.69 12.66
CA ALA A 85 -15.34 5.81 13.20
C ALA A 85 -15.91 4.47 13.61
N ASP A 86 -15.19 3.40 13.33
CA ASP A 86 -15.57 2.04 13.69
C ASP A 86 -14.34 1.21 14.07
N GLY A 87 -14.54 0.24 14.95
CA GLY A 87 -13.53 -0.69 15.46
C GLY A 87 -13.60 -2.04 14.76
N THR A 88 -12.51 -2.46 14.12
CA THR A 88 -12.39 -3.81 13.55
C THR A 88 -11.49 -4.68 14.42
N TYR A 89 -12.07 -5.72 15.01
CA TYR A 89 -11.33 -6.74 15.75
C TYR A 89 -10.57 -7.68 14.82
N MET A 90 -9.31 -7.93 15.17
CA MET A 90 -8.40 -8.86 14.52
C MET A 90 -7.98 -9.95 15.50
N ASN A 91 -7.32 -10.99 14.99
CA ASN A 91 -6.82 -12.08 15.83
C ASN A 91 -5.88 -11.57 16.93
N HIS A 92 -5.81 -12.33 18.03
CA HIS A 92 -4.94 -12.06 19.17
C HIS A 92 -5.28 -10.77 19.93
N ASP A 93 -6.58 -10.48 20.07
CA ASP A 93 -7.08 -9.35 20.88
C ASP A 93 -6.50 -7.99 20.43
N TRP A 94 -6.37 -7.80 19.11
CA TRP A 94 -6.05 -6.51 18.52
C TRP A 94 -7.31 -5.91 17.89
N CYS A 95 -7.55 -4.63 18.14
CA CYS A 95 -8.58 -3.85 17.49
C CYS A 95 -7.94 -2.67 16.74
N LEU A 96 -8.42 -2.44 15.52
CA LEU A 96 -8.07 -1.27 14.72
C LEU A 96 -9.28 -0.36 14.62
N ILE A 97 -9.18 0.82 15.23
CA ILE A 97 -10.18 1.88 15.07
C ILE A 97 -9.77 2.73 13.87
N ILE A 98 -10.69 2.93 12.93
CA ILE A 98 -10.47 3.75 11.73
C ILE A 98 -11.49 4.88 11.73
N ALA A 99 -11.04 6.11 11.49
CA ALA A 99 -11.91 7.24 11.21
C ALA A 99 -11.88 7.59 9.71
N ILE A 100 -13.05 7.80 9.12
CA ILE A 100 -13.23 8.20 7.73
C ILE A 100 -14.10 9.45 7.62
N ASP A 101 -13.95 10.18 6.52
CA ASP A 101 -14.93 11.18 6.10
C ASP A 101 -16.21 10.47 5.64
N GLY A 102 -17.35 10.87 6.21
CA GLY A 102 -18.62 10.19 5.97
C GLY A 102 -19.20 10.38 4.56
N GLY A 103 -18.74 11.38 3.80
CA GLY A 103 -19.22 11.64 2.43
C GLY A 103 -18.37 10.96 1.36
N THR A 104 -17.07 10.91 1.57
CA THR A 104 -16.06 10.46 0.59
C THR A 104 -15.48 9.10 0.92
N GLY A 105 -15.54 8.67 2.19
CA GLY A 105 -14.86 7.47 2.67
C GLY A 105 -13.33 7.64 2.80
N GLU A 106 -12.81 8.86 2.68
CA GLU A 106 -11.38 9.13 2.87
C GLU A 106 -10.95 8.80 4.31
N VAL A 107 -9.84 8.08 4.47
CA VAL A 107 -9.31 7.73 5.79
C VAL A 107 -8.64 8.94 6.42
N LEU A 108 -9.16 9.38 7.57
CA LEU A 108 -8.69 10.54 8.32
C LEU A 108 -7.68 10.16 9.41
N GLY A 109 -7.73 8.92 9.88
CA GLY A 109 -6.81 8.42 10.88
C GLY A 109 -7.11 6.99 11.28
N LEU A 110 -6.15 6.38 11.97
CA LEU A 110 -6.32 5.06 12.58
C LEU A 110 -5.65 5.00 13.96
N GLN A 111 -6.13 4.10 14.81
CA GLN A 111 -5.59 3.81 16.13
C GLN A 111 -5.65 2.31 16.41
N TRP A 112 -4.51 1.70 16.69
CA TRP A 112 -4.45 0.35 17.24
C TRP A 112 -4.73 0.38 18.75
N CYS A 113 -5.46 -0.61 19.24
CA CYS A 113 -5.69 -0.86 20.66
C CYS A 113 -5.93 -2.35 20.91
N GLU A 114 -5.89 -2.79 22.17
CA GLU A 114 -6.23 -4.18 22.53
C GLU A 114 -7.74 -4.40 22.46
N HIS A 115 -8.49 -3.46 23.00
CA HIS A 115 -9.94 -3.41 22.91
C HIS A 115 -10.40 -1.97 22.70
N GLU A 116 -11.63 -1.82 22.22
CA GLU A 116 -12.23 -0.50 22.13
C GLU A 116 -12.33 0.14 23.51
N SER A 117 -11.91 1.39 23.60
CA SER A 117 -11.93 2.15 24.83
C SER A 117 -12.01 3.63 24.55
N LYS A 118 -12.55 4.39 25.51
CA LYS A 118 -12.59 5.85 25.42
C LYS A 118 -11.19 6.46 25.18
N ALA A 119 -10.16 5.87 25.78
CA ALA A 119 -8.77 6.32 25.58
C ALA A 119 -8.31 6.11 24.13
N ALA A 120 -8.62 4.97 23.52
CA ALA A 120 -8.27 4.69 22.12
C ALA A 120 -8.98 5.65 21.15
N TYR A 121 -10.29 5.87 21.32
CA TYR A 121 -11.03 6.85 20.53
C TYR A 121 -10.50 8.28 20.74
N THR A 122 -10.15 8.65 21.98
CA THR A 122 -9.56 9.97 22.27
C THR A 122 -8.19 10.14 21.57
N ALA A 123 -7.34 9.11 21.59
CA ALA A 123 -6.06 9.12 20.90
C ALA A 123 -6.21 9.23 19.38
N LEU A 124 -7.26 8.66 18.80
CA LEU A 124 -7.62 8.84 17.41
C LEU A 124 -8.06 10.28 17.13
N PHE A 125 -9.11 10.76 17.80
CA PHE A 125 -9.72 12.05 17.51
C PHE A 125 -8.85 13.24 17.90
N SER A 126 -7.90 13.09 18.83
CA SER A 126 -6.94 14.15 19.16
C SER A 126 -6.07 14.61 17.97
N ARG A 127 -6.01 13.81 16.90
CA ARG A 127 -5.25 14.07 15.67
C ARG A 127 -6.12 14.56 14.51
N ILE A 128 -7.43 14.70 14.71
CA ILE A 128 -8.40 15.06 13.67
C ILE A 128 -9.11 16.36 14.10
N PRO A 129 -9.21 17.38 13.24
CA PRO A 129 -9.98 18.58 13.54
C PRO A 129 -11.43 18.23 13.89
N ALA A 130 -12.01 18.94 14.87
CA ALA A 130 -13.35 18.64 15.36
C ALA A 130 -14.41 18.75 14.24
N PRO A 131 -15.18 17.68 13.97
CA PRO A 131 -16.21 17.69 12.94
C PRO A 131 -17.48 18.42 13.39
N ASP A 132 -18.43 18.61 12.47
CA ASP A 132 -19.80 19.01 12.84
C ASP A 132 -20.55 17.84 13.49
N VAL A 133 -20.36 16.64 12.94
CA VAL A 133 -21.04 15.42 13.35
C VAL A 133 -20.04 14.27 13.44
N LEU A 134 -20.05 13.58 14.57
CA LEU A 134 -19.34 12.31 14.79
C LEU A 134 -20.35 11.16 14.79
N ILE A 135 -20.05 10.11 14.03
CA ILE A 135 -20.82 8.86 13.96
C ILE A 135 -19.90 7.73 14.42
N THR A 136 -20.34 6.96 15.43
CA THR A 136 -19.64 5.79 16.00
C THR A 136 -20.62 4.67 16.23
#